data_AF-A0A7V4AWZ9-F1
#
_entry.id   AF-A0A7V4AWZ9-F1
#
_cell.length_a   1.000
_cell.length_b   1.000
_cell.length_c   1.000
_cell.angle_alpha   90.00
_cell.angle_beta   90.00
_cell.angle_gamma   90.00
#
_symmetry.space_group_name_H-M   'P 1'
#
loop_
_entity.id
_entity.type
_entity.pdbx_description
1 polymer ?
#
loop_
_entity_poly.entity_id
_entity_poly.type
_entity_poly.pdbx_seq_one_letter_code
_entity_poly.pdbx_strand_id
1 'polypeptide(L)'
;MSAIKSWTVSDELWNKVSPLMPRKKREKGKKYKRKPGGGRKPMEQRKVFEAIVYVLRTGCQWKALPKEYGSASSVHKYFLEWKRAGVFVRMWRLGLAEYSEMEGIAWAWQSIDGATVKAPLALETVGPNPTDRGKNGTKRSILVDARGIPLSIVASGANVHDVKLLEKTLDNVVVKRPREETPRQHLCADKGYDGKPAEKAIRLRKYVPHVRHRGEEIAEMKRDAKCRPRRWVVERTHSWLNRYRKLLVRYEKYADSHEGLLELACALITFRQVIVIYG
;
A
#
# COMPACT_ATOMS: atom_id res chain seq x y z
N MET A 1 -8.65 9.71 28.68
CA MET A 1 -9.17 8.75 27.68
C MET A 1 -8.10 7.68 27.46
N SER A 2 -8.46 6.40 27.46
CA SER A 2 -7.51 5.30 27.15
C SER A 2 -6.98 5.47 25.72
N ALA A 3 -5.67 5.39 25.52
CA ALA A 3 -5.08 5.49 24.19
C ALA A 3 -5.64 4.37 23.29
N ILE A 4 -6.36 4.74 22.23
CA ILE A 4 -6.98 3.76 21.33
C ILE A 4 -5.89 2.95 20.64
N LYS A 5 -6.07 1.62 20.66
CA LYS A 5 -5.14 0.68 20.06
C LYS A 5 -5.06 0.94 18.56
N SER A 6 -3.86 0.91 18.03
CA SER A 6 -3.62 1.24 16.61
C SER A 6 -4.16 0.22 15.59
N TRP A 7 -4.95 -0.75 16.02
CA TRP A 7 -5.65 -1.72 15.17
C TRP A 7 -7.17 -1.71 15.39
N THR A 8 -7.67 -0.81 16.23
CA THR A 8 -9.10 -0.57 16.36
C THR A 8 -9.62 0.08 15.08
N VAL A 9 -10.74 -0.41 14.57
CA VAL A 9 -11.46 0.17 13.43
C VAL A 9 -12.58 1.04 13.98
N SER A 10 -12.52 2.35 13.71
CA SER A 10 -13.59 3.27 14.08
C SER A 10 -14.88 2.99 13.29
N ASP A 11 -16.03 3.37 13.85
CA ASP A 11 -17.31 3.29 13.16
C ASP A 11 -17.29 4.14 11.87
N GLU A 12 -16.64 5.30 11.90
CA GLU A 12 -16.49 6.17 10.74
C GLU A 12 -15.75 5.46 9.59
N LEU A 13 -14.60 4.84 9.86
CA LEU A 13 -13.88 4.06 8.86
C LEU A 13 -14.73 2.89 8.36
N TRP A 14 -15.40 2.18 9.28
CA TRP A 14 -16.24 1.04 8.90
C TRP A 14 -17.41 1.46 8.00
N ASN A 15 -18.07 2.58 8.29
CA ASN A 15 -19.19 3.07 7.50
C ASN A 15 -18.77 3.40 6.06
N LYS A 16 -17.56 3.94 5.86
CA LYS A 16 -17.00 4.20 4.52
C LYS A 16 -16.63 2.90 3.77
N VAL A 17 -16.12 1.90 4.49
CA VAL A 17 -15.55 0.69 3.88
C VAL A 17 -16.58 -0.43 3.69
N SER A 18 -17.59 -0.53 4.56
CA SER A 18 -18.61 -1.59 4.52
C SER A 18 -19.36 -1.70 3.17
N PRO A 19 -19.66 -0.61 2.42
CA PRO A 19 -20.31 -0.72 1.12
C PRO A 19 -19.44 -1.39 0.05
N LEU A 20 -18.11 -1.39 0.22
CA LEU A 20 -17.16 -2.01 -0.70
C LEU A 20 -17.10 -3.54 -0.58
N MET A 21 -17.67 -4.08 0.50
CA MET A 21 -17.60 -5.49 0.83
C MET A 21 -18.47 -6.34 -0.10
N PRO A 22 -17.93 -7.44 -0.67
CA PRO A 22 -18.70 -8.30 -1.55
C PRO A 22 -19.91 -8.91 -0.82
N ARG A 23 -21.12 -8.65 -1.32
CA ARG A 23 -22.33 -9.30 -0.85
C ARG A 23 -22.48 -10.64 -1.56
N LYS A 24 -22.53 -11.74 -0.80
CA LYS A 24 -22.81 -13.08 -1.36
C LYS A 24 -24.25 -13.11 -1.88
N LYS A 25 -24.42 -12.90 -3.19
CA LYS A 25 -25.69 -13.11 -3.87
C LYS A 25 -25.91 -14.61 -4.04
N ARG A 26 -27.11 -15.10 -3.70
CA ARG A 26 -27.52 -16.45 -4.08
C ARG A 26 -27.70 -16.48 -5.60
N GLU A 27 -27.12 -17.47 -6.26
CA GLU A 27 -27.32 -17.69 -7.69
C GLU A 27 -28.80 -18.01 -7.94
N LYS A 28 -29.45 -17.24 -8.81
CA LYS A 28 -30.84 -17.52 -9.23
C LYS A 28 -30.85 -18.88 -9.93
N GLY A 29 -31.76 -19.77 -9.53
CA GLY A 29 -31.92 -21.11 -10.11
C GLY A 29 -31.14 -22.23 -9.41
N LYS A 30 -30.20 -21.93 -8.51
CA LYS A 30 -29.48 -22.95 -7.75
C LYS A 30 -30.30 -23.41 -6.54
N LYS A 31 -30.78 -24.66 -6.56
CA LYS A 31 -31.40 -25.28 -5.38
C LYS A 31 -30.33 -25.57 -4.32
N TYR A 32 -30.19 -24.67 -3.35
CA TYR A 32 -29.31 -24.86 -2.21
C TYR A 32 -29.88 -25.94 -1.27
N LYS A 33 -29.42 -27.19 -1.38
CA LYS A 33 -29.73 -28.23 -0.39
C LYS A 33 -28.90 -27.98 0.88
N ARG A 34 -29.54 -27.64 2.00
CA ARG A 34 -28.88 -27.66 3.32
C ARG A 34 -28.65 -29.12 3.70
N LYS A 35 -27.40 -29.58 3.70
CA LYS A 35 -27.05 -30.86 4.35
C LYS A 35 -27.25 -30.69 5.88
N PRO A 36 -27.71 -31.70 6.62
CA PRO A 36 -27.63 -31.71 8.08
C PRO A 36 -26.17 -31.50 8.50
N GLY A 37 -25.90 -30.52 9.37
CA GLY A 37 -24.53 -30.08 9.71
C GLY A 37 -23.84 -29.18 8.67
N GLY A 38 -24.51 -28.89 7.55
CA GLY A 38 -23.98 -28.10 6.45
C GLY A 38 -24.30 -26.61 6.58
N GLY A 39 -23.25 -25.80 6.79
CA GLY A 39 -23.28 -24.35 6.57
C GLY A 39 -23.21 -23.53 7.85
N ARG A 40 -22.00 -23.37 8.40
CA ARG A 40 -21.75 -22.34 9.42
C ARG A 40 -22.13 -20.98 8.86
N LYS A 41 -22.88 -20.19 9.65
CA LYS A 41 -23.24 -18.82 9.24
C LYS A 41 -21.96 -18.06 8.81
N PRO A 42 -22.00 -17.30 7.70
CA PRO A 42 -20.90 -16.44 7.31
C PRO A 42 -20.45 -15.57 8.50
N MET A 43 -19.14 -15.37 8.63
CA MET A 43 -18.63 -14.40 9.60
C MET A 43 -19.14 -13.01 9.25
N GLU A 44 -19.39 -12.22 10.29
CA GLU A 44 -19.73 -10.81 10.14
C GLU A 44 -18.57 -10.07 9.46
N GLN A 45 -18.88 -9.25 8.44
CA GLN A 45 -17.86 -8.61 7.63
C GLN A 45 -17.00 -7.62 8.44
N ARG A 46 -17.59 -6.86 9.38
CA ARG A 46 -16.84 -5.95 10.23
C ARG A 46 -15.78 -6.69 11.03
N LYS A 47 -16.19 -7.75 11.71
CA LYS A 47 -15.32 -8.60 12.51
C LYS A 47 -14.17 -9.22 11.70
N VAL A 48 -14.44 -9.61 10.45
CA VAL A 48 -13.40 -10.07 9.52
C VAL A 48 -12.44 -8.93 9.17
N PHE A 49 -12.95 -7.74 8.88
CA PHE A 49 -12.12 -6.57 8.57
C PHE A 49 -11.23 -6.17 9.74
N GLU A 50 -11.79 -6.07 10.95
CA GLU A 50 -11.06 -5.82 12.20
C GLU A 50 -9.95 -6.86 12.43
N ALA A 51 -10.24 -8.15 12.19
CA ALA A 51 -9.25 -9.21 12.29
C ALA A 51 -8.09 -9.06 11.28
N ILE A 52 -8.39 -8.66 10.04
CA ILE A 52 -7.37 -8.40 9.01
C ILE A 52 -6.51 -7.19 9.40
N VAL A 53 -7.12 -6.10 9.87
CA VAL A 53 -6.41 -4.92 10.37
C VAL A 53 -5.52 -5.29 11.57
N TYR A 54 -6.02 -6.12 12.47
CA TYR A 54 -5.25 -6.65 13.61
C TYR A 54 -3.99 -7.40 13.14
N VAL A 55 -4.13 -8.34 12.19
CA VAL A 55 -2.99 -9.08 11.62
C VAL A 55 -2.00 -8.14 10.95
N LEU A 56 -2.49 -7.21 10.13
CA LEU A 56 -1.66 -6.24 9.42
C LEU A 56 -0.83 -5.37 10.39
N ARG A 57 -1.44 -4.87 11.46
CA ARG A 57 -0.81 -3.97 12.43
C ARG A 57 0.14 -4.70 13.39
N THR A 58 -0.31 -5.79 14.00
CA THR A 58 0.47 -6.53 15.00
C THR A 58 1.58 -7.38 14.36
N GLY A 59 1.38 -7.80 13.11
CA GLY A 59 2.29 -8.70 12.41
C GLY A 59 2.17 -10.16 12.84
N CYS A 60 1.15 -10.52 13.61
CA CYS A 60 0.99 -11.90 14.05
C CYS A 60 0.80 -12.84 12.85
N GLN A 61 1.14 -14.11 13.06
CA GLN A 61 0.80 -15.15 12.09
C GLN A 61 -0.73 -15.26 12.00
N TRP A 62 -1.25 -15.62 10.82
CA TRP A 62 -2.69 -15.82 10.63
C TRP A 62 -3.26 -16.83 11.64
N LYS A 63 -2.54 -17.93 11.90
CA LYS A 63 -2.93 -18.95 12.88
C LYS A 63 -2.84 -18.49 14.34
N ALA A 64 -2.14 -17.40 14.61
CA ALA A 64 -2.02 -16.80 15.94
C ALA A 64 -3.05 -15.68 16.18
N LEU A 65 -4.01 -15.49 15.25
CA LEU A 65 -5.12 -14.56 15.42
C LEU A 65 -5.92 -14.92 16.70
N PRO A 66 -6.23 -13.94 17.57
CA PRO A 66 -7.02 -14.19 18.77
C PRO A 66 -8.37 -14.83 18.47
N LYS A 67 -8.79 -15.77 19.31
CA LYS A 67 -10.03 -16.55 19.13
C LYS A 67 -11.29 -15.66 19.12
N GLU A 68 -11.24 -14.49 19.75
CA GLU A 68 -12.33 -13.51 19.76
C GLU A 68 -12.74 -13.07 18.35
N TYR A 69 -11.81 -13.03 17.38
CA TYR A 69 -12.09 -12.71 15.98
C TYR A 69 -12.70 -13.88 15.20
N GLY A 70 -12.64 -15.10 15.73
CA GLY A 70 -13.16 -16.31 15.09
C GLY A 70 -12.06 -17.16 14.43
N SER A 71 -12.44 -17.93 13.41
CA SER A 71 -11.54 -18.88 12.76
C SER A 71 -10.51 -18.15 11.88
N ALA A 72 -9.23 -18.26 12.23
CA ALA A 72 -8.10 -17.76 11.44
C ALA A 72 -8.17 -18.15 9.96
N SER A 73 -8.47 -19.43 9.67
CA SER A 73 -8.60 -19.93 8.30
C SER A 73 -9.75 -19.25 7.55
N SER A 74 -10.85 -18.95 8.24
CA SER A 74 -11.99 -18.25 7.65
C SER A 74 -11.66 -16.79 7.37
N VAL A 75 -11.00 -16.10 8.30
CA VAL A 75 -10.54 -14.70 8.11
C VAL A 75 -9.58 -14.61 6.93
N HIS A 76 -8.58 -15.49 6.86
CA HIS A 76 -7.63 -15.51 5.75
C HIS A 76 -8.32 -15.83 4.41
N LYS A 77 -9.31 -16.72 4.41
CA LYS A 77 -10.13 -16.98 3.21
C LYS A 77 -10.86 -15.72 2.75
N TYR A 78 -11.53 -15.01 3.66
CA TYR A 78 -12.17 -13.73 3.32
C TYR A 78 -11.17 -12.69 2.82
N PHE A 79 -10.01 -12.58 3.45
CA PHE A 79 -8.94 -11.67 3.02
C PHE A 79 -8.56 -11.91 1.55
N LEU A 80 -8.32 -13.16 1.16
CA LEU A 80 -8.01 -13.49 -0.24
C LEU A 80 -9.21 -13.28 -1.17
N GLU A 81 -10.43 -13.64 -0.76
CA GLU A 81 -11.66 -13.34 -1.52
C GLU A 81 -11.79 -11.83 -1.77
N TRP A 82 -11.51 -10.99 -0.77
CA TRP A 82 -11.60 -9.54 -0.85
C TRP A 82 -10.50 -8.92 -1.70
N LYS A 83 -9.25 -9.40 -1.58
CA LYS A 83 -8.16 -8.98 -2.48
C LYS A 83 -8.51 -9.30 -3.93
N ARG A 84 -8.94 -10.53 -4.24
CA ARG A 84 -9.33 -10.92 -5.61
C ARG A 84 -10.54 -10.14 -6.11
N ALA A 85 -11.47 -9.80 -5.22
CA ALA A 85 -12.59 -8.93 -5.54
C ALA A 85 -12.21 -7.44 -5.63
N GLY A 86 -10.93 -7.07 -5.47
CA GLY A 86 -10.44 -5.68 -5.57
C GLY A 86 -10.88 -4.75 -4.44
N VAL A 87 -11.25 -5.29 -3.27
CA VAL A 87 -11.76 -4.50 -2.14
C VAL A 87 -10.70 -3.52 -1.64
N PHE A 88 -9.46 -3.95 -1.46
CA PHE A 88 -8.40 -3.12 -0.88
C PHE A 88 -7.96 -2.00 -1.81
N VAL A 89 -7.78 -2.27 -3.10
CA VAL A 89 -7.53 -1.19 -4.09
C VAL A 89 -8.70 -0.21 -4.20
N ARG A 90 -9.97 -0.66 -4.13
CA ARG A 90 -11.12 0.27 -4.11
C ARG A 90 -11.14 1.11 -2.83
N MET A 91 -10.82 0.51 -1.69
CA MET A 91 -10.71 1.20 -0.42
C MET A 91 -9.61 2.27 -0.48
N TRP A 92 -8.48 1.98 -1.11
CA TRP A 92 -7.41 2.96 -1.31
C TRP A 92 -7.84 4.11 -2.23
N ARG A 93 -8.52 3.80 -3.34
CA ARG A 93 -9.10 4.81 -4.24
C ARG A 93 -10.09 5.73 -3.52
N LEU A 94 -10.94 5.16 -2.66
CA LEU A 94 -11.89 5.93 -1.86
C LEU A 94 -11.16 6.88 -0.92
N GLY A 95 -10.17 6.39 -0.16
CA GLY A 95 -9.37 7.24 0.73
C GLY A 95 -8.62 8.36 0.00
N LEU A 96 -8.12 8.10 -1.21
CA LEU A 96 -7.51 9.12 -2.06
C LEU A 96 -8.51 10.14 -2.61
N ALA A 97 -9.72 9.72 -2.95
CA ALA A 97 -10.78 10.63 -3.39
C ALA A 97 -11.14 11.61 -2.27
N GLU A 98 -11.38 11.10 -1.05
CA GLU A 98 -11.69 11.94 0.10
C GLU A 98 -10.51 12.86 0.47
N TYR A 99 -9.28 12.35 0.43
CA TYR A 99 -8.09 13.19 0.63
C TYR A 99 -7.98 14.28 -0.43
N SER A 100 -8.32 13.97 -1.69
CA SER A 100 -8.32 14.98 -2.76
C SER A 100 -9.39 16.05 -2.55
N GLU A 101 -10.53 15.70 -1.96
CA GLU A 101 -11.60 16.65 -1.65
C GLU A 101 -11.27 17.55 -0.45
N MET A 102 -10.66 16.99 0.61
CA MET A 102 -10.37 17.74 1.84
C MET A 102 -9.05 18.52 1.77
N GLU A 103 -8.00 17.89 1.25
CA GLU A 103 -6.62 18.40 1.32
C GLU A 103 -6.02 18.69 -0.07
N GLY A 104 -6.60 18.12 -1.12
CA GLY A 104 -6.08 18.15 -2.49
C GLY A 104 -4.82 17.31 -2.66
N ILE A 105 -4.78 16.39 -3.64
CA ILE A 105 -3.54 15.68 -3.95
C ILE A 105 -2.51 16.65 -4.49
N ALA A 106 -1.30 16.66 -3.91
CA ALA A 106 -0.22 17.54 -4.31
C ALA A 106 0.45 17.10 -5.63
N TRP A 107 -0.27 17.24 -6.75
CA TRP A 107 0.16 16.81 -8.09
C TRP A 107 1.35 17.59 -8.66
N ALA A 108 1.71 18.74 -8.10
CA ALA A 108 2.91 19.46 -8.54
C ALA A 108 4.21 18.69 -8.24
N TRP A 109 4.26 17.94 -7.14
CA TRP A 109 5.47 17.25 -6.69
C TRP A 109 5.18 15.86 -6.14
N GLN A 110 5.86 14.87 -6.70
CA GLN A 110 5.82 13.49 -6.24
C GLN A 110 7.22 12.99 -5.94
N SER A 111 7.29 12.01 -5.05
CA SER A 111 8.53 11.32 -4.73
C SER A 111 8.35 9.82 -4.91
N ILE A 112 9.35 9.16 -5.48
CA ILE A 112 9.38 7.70 -5.68
C ILE A 112 10.65 7.11 -5.08
N ASP A 113 10.49 5.99 -4.37
CA ASP A 113 11.61 5.24 -3.86
C ASP A 113 11.27 3.76 -3.65
N GLY A 114 12.29 2.91 -3.74
CA GLY A 114 12.22 1.48 -3.52
C GLY A 114 12.70 1.08 -2.13
N ALA A 115 12.10 0.05 -1.55
CA ALA A 115 12.60 -0.61 -0.35
C ALA A 115 12.58 -2.12 -0.51
N THR A 116 13.61 -2.80 -0.02
CA THR A 116 13.68 -4.27 -0.03
C THR A 116 13.36 -4.80 1.36
N VAL A 117 12.46 -5.79 1.42
CA VAL A 117 12.12 -6.53 2.63
C VAL A 117 12.53 -7.99 2.49
N LYS A 118 12.91 -8.62 3.60
CA LYS A 118 13.19 -10.06 3.65
C LYS A 118 11.92 -10.84 3.37
N ALA A 119 12.03 -11.92 2.61
CA ALA A 119 10.89 -12.73 2.20
C ALA A 119 11.19 -14.24 2.35
N PRO A 120 11.47 -14.72 3.57
CA PRO A 120 12.03 -16.06 3.79
C PRO A 120 11.11 -17.21 3.39
N LEU A 121 9.79 -16.99 3.35
CA LEU A 121 8.80 -18.02 3.01
C LEU A 121 8.09 -17.75 1.67
N ALA A 122 8.45 -16.67 0.97
CA ALA A 122 7.79 -16.30 -0.27
C ALA A 122 8.15 -17.28 -1.40
N LEU A 123 7.15 -17.64 -2.19
CA LEU A 123 7.27 -18.51 -3.36
C LEU A 123 7.17 -17.70 -4.66
N GLU A 124 6.47 -16.58 -4.63
CA GLU A 124 6.22 -15.72 -5.79
C GLU A 124 6.73 -14.30 -5.54
N THR A 125 7.07 -13.57 -6.61
CA THR A 125 7.45 -12.14 -6.53
C THR A 125 8.60 -11.93 -5.54
N VAL A 126 9.59 -12.83 -5.61
CA VAL A 126 10.76 -12.91 -4.73
C VAL A 126 12.01 -13.14 -5.58
N GLY A 127 13.16 -12.72 -5.09
CA GLY A 127 14.45 -13.01 -5.73
C GLY A 127 15.62 -12.78 -4.78
N PRO A 128 16.84 -13.16 -5.18
CA PRO A 128 18.03 -12.99 -4.36
C PRO A 128 18.26 -11.50 -4.09
N ASN A 129 18.39 -11.13 -2.82
CA ASN A 129 18.62 -9.76 -2.42
C ASN A 129 20.13 -9.42 -2.51
N PRO A 130 20.53 -8.48 -3.38
CA PRO A 130 21.94 -8.09 -3.52
C PRO A 130 22.56 -7.56 -2.22
N THR A 131 21.75 -6.97 -1.34
CA THR A 131 22.22 -6.35 -0.08
C THR A 131 22.12 -7.27 1.15
N ASP A 132 21.54 -8.46 1.00
CA ASP A 132 21.37 -9.43 2.10
C ASP A 132 21.91 -10.81 1.70
N ARG A 133 23.14 -10.82 1.14
CA ARG A 133 23.88 -12.05 0.78
C ARG A 133 23.09 -13.01 -0.12
N GLY A 134 22.28 -12.48 -1.03
CA GLY A 134 21.47 -13.29 -1.94
C GLY A 134 20.25 -13.97 -1.30
N LYS A 135 19.91 -13.68 -0.04
CA LYS A 135 18.70 -14.21 0.60
C LYS A 135 17.45 -13.74 -0.12
N ASN A 136 16.41 -14.56 -0.07
CA ASN A 136 15.12 -14.24 -0.67
C ASN A 136 14.53 -12.93 -0.11
N GLY A 137 14.27 -11.99 -1.01
CA GLY A 137 13.67 -10.70 -0.70
C GLY A 137 12.65 -10.25 -1.74
N THR A 138 11.78 -9.35 -1.30
CA THR A 138 10.83 -8.63 -2.16
C THR A 138 11.21 -7.16 -2.13
N LYS A 139 11.30 -6.55 -3.31
CA LYS A 139 11.46 -5.12 -3.46
C LYS A 139 10.08 -4.51 -3.70
N ARG A 140 9.72 -3.48 -2.94
CA ARG A 140 8.53 -2.66 -3.17
C ARG A 140 8.96 -1.28 -3.65
N SER A 141 8.27 -0.73 -4.63
CA SER A 141 8.46 0.67 -5.07
C SER A 141 7.14 1.41 -4.90
N ILE A 142 7.20 2.62 -4.35
CA ILE A 142 6.04 3.42 -3.97
C ILE A 142 6.18 4.84 -4.50
N LEU A 143 5.13 5.35 -5.14
CA LEU A 143 5.00 6.76 -5.51
C LEU A 143 4.13 7.46 -4.47
N VAL A 144 4.56 8.64 -4.02
CA VAL A 144 3.82 9.46 -3.06
C VAL A 144 3.66 10.90 -3.54
N ASP A 145 2.64 11.59 -3.04
CA ASP A 145 2.52 13.04 -3.21
C ASP A 145 3.52 13.81 -2.30
N ALA A 146 3.54 15.13 -2.40
CA ALA A 146 4.42 15.99 -1.60
C ALA A 146 4.22 15.89 -0.07
N ARG A 147 3.10 15.31 0.40
CA ARG A 147 2.80 15.11 1.82
C ARG A 147 3.08 13.67 2.28
N GLY A 148 3.39 12.76 1.35
CA GLY A 148 3.71 11.36 1.63
C GLY A 148 2.53 10.41 1.42
N ILE A 149 1.44 10.87 0.82
CA ILE A 149 0.29 10.03 0.52
C ILE A 149 0.63 9.03 -0.57
N PRO A 150 0.44 7.72 -0.34
CA PRO A 150 0.70 6.71 -1.35
C PRO A 150 -0.28 6.85 -2.52
N LEU A 151 0.26 7.01 -3.72
CA LEU A 151 -0.48 7.10 -4.99
C LEU A 151 -0.41 5.80 -5.81
N SER A 152 0.71 5.07 -5.69
CA SER A 152 0.90 3.75 -6.28
C SER A 152 1.93 2.95 -5.50
N ILE A 153 1.82 1.62 -5.55
CA ILE A 153 2.78 0.70 -4.96
C ILE A 153 2.84 -0.57 -5.80
N VAL A 154 4.05 -1.05 -6.06
CA VAL A 154 4.29 -2.31 -6.77
C VAL A 154 5.32 -3.14 -6.02
N ALA A 155 5.22 -4.46 -6.14
CA ALA A 155 6.18 -5.39 -5.56
C ALA A 155 6.79 -6.28 -6.64
N SER A 156 8.08 -6.63 -6.48
CA SER A 156 8.80 -7.59 -7.32
C SER A 156 9.85 -8.36 -6.53
N GLY A 157 10.52 -9.31 -7.17
CA GLY A 157 11.74 -9.90 -6.61
C GLY A 157 12.82 -8.85 -6.32
N ALA A 158 13.64 -9.07 -5.29
CA ALA A 158 14.67 -8.13 -4.86
C ALA A 158 15.75 -7.84 -5.91
N ASN A 159 15.97 -8.79 -6.83
CA ASN A 159 16.93 -8.71 -7.93
C ASN A 159 16.44 -7.90 -9.14
N VAL A 160 15.17 -7.48 -9.16
CA VAL A 160 14.63 -6.72 -10.30
C VAL A 160 15.25 -5.33 -10.33
N HIS A 161 15.67 -4.90 -11.53
CA HIS A 161 16.24 -3.58 -11.78
C HIS A 161 15.24 -2.47 -11.48
N ASP A 162 15.73 -1.39 -10.86
CA ASP A 162 14.90 -0.29 -10.37
C ASP A 162 14.16 0.45 -11.48
N VAL A 163 14.74 0.56 -12.68
CA VAL A 163 14.08 1.17 -13.85
C VAL A 163 12.79 0.45 -14.24
N LYS A 164 12.78 -0.90 -14.22
CA LYS A 164 11.56 -1.67 -14.53
C LYS A 164 10.48 -1.46 -13.47
N LEU A 165 10.88 -1.23 -12.22
CA LEU A 165 9.94 -0.91 -11.14
C LEU A 165 9.44 0.53 -11.23
N LEU A 166 10.30 1.48 -11.57
CA LEU A 166 9.95 2.88 -11.80
C LEU A 166 8.78 2.97 -12.79
N GLU A 167 8.92 2.37 -13.97
CA GLU A 167 7.87 2.35 -14.99
C GLU A 167 6.55 1.79 -14.44
N LYS A 168 6.60 0.59 -13.87
CA LYS A 168 5.43 -0.07 -13.29
C LYS A 168 4.80 0.76 -12.18
N THR A 169 5.58 1.43 -11.35
CA THR A 169 5.08 2.24 -10.23
C THR A 169 4.36 3.47 -10.76
N LEU A 170 4.94 4.16 -11.75
CA LEU A 170 4.31 5.34 -12.35
C LEU A 170 3.05 4.99 -13.16
N ASP A 171 2.94 3.77 -13.70
CA ASP A 171 1.74 3.31 -14.42
C ASP A 171 0.61 2.82 -13.49
N ASN A 172 0.95 2.38 -12.28
CA ASN A 172 -0.02 1.82 -11.32
C ASN A 172 -0.62 2.86 -10.36
N VAL A 173 -0.67 4.14 -10.75
CA VAL A 173 -1.39 5.16 -9.97
C VAL A 173 -2.85 4.77 -9.86
N VAL A 174 -3.34 4.60 -8.64
CA VAL A 174 -4.67 4.01 -8.44
C VAL A 174 -5.81 4.98 -8.70
N VAL A 175 -5.53 6.28 -8.73
CA VAL A 175 -6.49 7.35 -9.09
C VAL A 175 -6.09 8.04 -10.39
N LYS A 176 -7.03 8.73 -11.03
CA LYS A 176 -6.78 9.45 -12.27
C LYS A 176 -5.83 10.62 -11.99
N ARG A 177 -4.61 10.53 -12.52
CA ARG A 177 -3.66 11.64 -12.54
C ARG A 177 -4.19 12.77 -13.46
N PRO A 178 -4.12 14.05 -13.05
CA PRO A 178 -4.51 15.15 -13.91
C PRO A 178 -3.68 15.14 -15.20
N ARG A 179 -4.37 15.36 -16.32
CA ARG A 179 -3.76 15.43 -17.66
C ARG A 179 -3.21 16.81 -17.97
N GLU A 180 -3.69 17.82 -17.25
CA GLU A 180 -3.27 19.20 -17.39
C GLU A 180 -1.78 19.31 -17.11
N GLU A 181 -1.11 20.12 -17.93
CA GLU A 181 0.31 20.44 -17.76
C GLU A 181 0.54 21.41 -16.60
N THR A 182 -0.55 21.91 -16.01
CA THR A 182 -0.58 22.84 -14.89
C THR A 182 -1.31 22.20 -13.69
N PRO A 183 -0.67 22.11 -12.52
CA PRO A 183 0.74 22.41 -12.28
C PRO A 183 1.65 21.43 -13.02
N ARG A 184 2.84 21.91 -13.39
CA ARG A 184 3.90 21.05 -13.93
C ARG A 184 4.24 19.99 -12.87
N GLN A 185 4.25 18.73 -13.28
CA GLN A 185 4.42 17.61 -12.35
C GLN A 185 5.90 17.23 -12.28
N HIS A 186 6.48 17.32 -11.09
CA HIS A 186 7.88 17.06 -10.81
C HIS A 186 8.04 15.75 -10.07
N LEU A 187 8.99 14.91 -10.50
CA LEU A 187 9.28 13.63 -9.85
C LEU A 187 10.67 13.62 -9.23
N CYS A 188 10.70 13.52 -7.90
CA CYS A 188 11.90 13.28 -7.12
C CYS A 188 12.14 11.76 -7.01
N ALA A 189 13.28 11.27 -7.46
CA ALA A 189 13.68 9.86 -7.34
C ALA A 189 15.13 9.80 -6.86
N ASP A 190 15.56 8.79 -6.11
CA ASP A 190 16.95 8.66 -5.62
C ASP A 190 17.98 8.45 -6.74
N LYS A 191 19.28 8.59 -6.45
CA LYS A 191 20.40 8.36 -7.37
C LYS A 191 20.33 6.98 -8.03
N GLY A 192 19.80 5.94 -7.37
CA GLY A 192 19.62 4.62 -7.99
C GLY A 192 18.75 4.63 -9.25
N TYR A 193 18.04 5.73 -9.52
CA TYR A 193 17.29 5.97 -10.75
C TYR A 193 18.04 6.90 -11.73
N ASP A 194 19.37 6.99 -11.64
CA ASP A 194 20.21 7.69 -12.60
C ASP A 194 20.32 6.92 -13.94
N GLY A 195 20.50 7.67 -15.03
CA GLY A 195 20.71 7.13 -16.37
C GLY A 195 19.57 7.37 -17.38
N LYS A 196 19.93 7.25 -18.67
CA LYS A 196 19.05 7.52 -19.81
C LYS A 196 17.73 6.73 -19.79
N PRO A 197 17.70 5.43 -19.42
CA PRO A 197 16.45 4.67 -19.38
C PRO A 197 15.45 5.21 -18.35
N ALA A 198 15.92 5.53 -17.13
CA ALA A 198 15.08 6.08 -16.09
C ALA A 198 14.56 7.47 -16.48
N GLU A 199 15.44 8.35 -16.97
CA GLU A 199 15.03 9.68 -17.42
C GLU A 199 13.98 9.61 -18.54
N LYS A 200 14.18 8.72 -19.53
CA LYS A 200 13.22 8.47 -20.60
C LYS A 200 11.87 8.00 -20.04
N ALA A 201 11.87 7.05 -19.10
CA ALA A 201 10.65 6.54 -18.47
C ALA A 201 9.86 7.64 -17.74
N ILE A 202 10.56 8.55 -17.06
CA ILE A 202 9.98 9.69 -16.34
C ILE A 202 9.38 10.70 -17.32
N ARG A 203 10.15 11.12 -18.32
CA ARG A 203 9.73 12.11 -19.32
C ARG A 203 8.58 11.61 -20.21
N LEU A 204 8.58 10.33 -20.58
CA LEU A 204 7.48 9.71 -21.35
C LEU A 204 6.15 9.84 -20.62
N ARG A 205 6.18 9.81 -19.28
CA ARG A 205 5.01 9.99 -18.41
C ARG A 205 4.77 11.45 -18.04
N LYS A 206 5.35 12.39 -18.78
CA LYS A 206 5.19 13.85 -18.60
C LYS A 206 5.60 14.37 -17.23
N TYR A 207 6.57 13.73 -16.58
CA TYR A 207 7.19 14.27 -15.36
C TYR A 207 8.46 15.04 -15.70
N VAL A 208 8.75 16.05 -14.89
CA VAL A 208 10.06 16.69 -14.85
C VAL A 208 10.96 15.90 -13.91
N PRO A 209 12.05 15.27 -14.40
CA PRO A 209 12.93 14.47 -13.56
C PRO A 209 13.74 15.36 -12.61
N HIS A 210 13.74 15.01 -11.33
CA HIS A 210 14.65 15.54 -10.31
C HIS A 210 15.39 14.38 -9.64
N VAL A 211 16.42 13.89 -10.34
CA VAL A 211 17.35 12.87 -9.83
C VAL A 211 18.63 13.59 -9.39
N ARG A 212 18.68 14.05 -8.14
CA ARG A 212 19.79 14.86 -7.59
C ARG A 212 20.73 14.04 -6.67
N HIS A 213 21.85 14.58 -6.22
CA HIS A 213 22.57 13.98 -5.09
C HIS A 213 22.01 14.46 -3.74
N ARG A 214 22.06 13.60 -2.69
CA ARG A 214 21.69 14.00 -1.31
C ARG A 214 22.47 15.25 -0.85
N GLY A 215 23.73 15.37 -1.26
CA GLY A 215 24.57 16.54 -0.98
C GLY A 215 24.14 17.80 -1.73
N GLU A 216 23.57 17.67 -2.92
CA GLU A 216 23.09 18.81 -3.72
C GLU A 216 21.83 19.42 -3.12
N GLU A 217 20.86 18.60 -2.67
CA GLU A 217 19.67 19.11 -1.97
C GLU A 217 20.06 19.84 -0.68
N ILE A 218 21.00 19.31 0.11
CA ILE A 218 21.49 19.95 1.34
C ILE A 218 22.25 21.25 1.03
N ALA A 219 23.08 21.26 -0.03
CA ALA A 219 23.80 22.45 -0.45
C ALA A 219 22.87 23.54 -0.98
N GLU A 220 21.78 23.17 -1.66
CA GLU A 220 20.76 24.09 -2.15
C GLU A 220 19.90 24.64 -1.01
N MET A 221 19.55 23.82 0.00
CA MET A 221 18.93 24.31 1.24
C MET A 221 19.78 25.36 1.97
N LYS A 222 21.11 25.19 1.96
CA LYS A 222 22.03 26.19 2.52
C LYS A 222 22.07 27.49 1.71
N ARG A 223 21.73 27.44 0.42
CA ARG A 223 21.72 28.61 -0.48
C ARG A 223 20.36 29.30 -0.54
N ASP A 224 19.27 28.54 -0.45
CA ASP A 224 17.90 29.04 -0.48
C ASP A 224 17.06 28.37 0.62
N ALA A 225 16.72 29.15 1.66
CA ALA A 225 15.89 28.71 2.78
C ALA A 225 14.45 28.35 2.38
N LYS A 226 13.99 28.71 1.17
CA LYS A 226 12.68 28.31 0.64
C LYS A 226 12.71 26.92 0.01
N CYS A 227 13.89 26.35 -0.25
CA CYS A 227 14.03 25.03 -0.83
C CYS A 227 13.71 23.96 0.22
N ARG A 228 12.61 23.23 0.02
CA ARG A 228 12.21 22.11 0.89
C ARG A 228 12.77 20.81 0.31
N PRO A 229 13.48 19.97 1.08
CA PRO A 229 13.87 18.64 0.61
C PRO A 229 12.59 17.82 0.39
N ARG A 230 12.50 17.10 -0.73
CA ARG A 230 11.26 16.40 -1.13
C ARG A 230 11.42 14.88 -1.16
N ARG A 231 12.66 14.36 -1.21
CA ARG A 231 12.93 12.92 -1.16
C ARG A 231 12.56 12.25 0.16
N TRP A 232 12.89 12.87 1.29
CA TRP A 232 12.60 12.29 2.61
C TRP A 232 11.11 11.97 2.83
N VAL A 233 10.23 12.58 2.03
CA VAL A 233 8.78 12.33 2.06
C VAL A 233 8.46 10.87 1.76
N VAL A 234 9.08 10.27 0.73
CA VAL A 234 8.83 8.87 0.38
C VAL A 234 9.49 7.89 1.37
N GLU A 235 10.67 8.24 1.89
CA GLU A 235 11.33 7.49 2.97
C GLU A 235 10.46 7.44 4.24
N ARG A 236 9.85 8.57 4.60
CA ARG A 236 8.88 8.65 5.69
C ARG A 236 7.66 7.76 5.42
N THR A 237 7.14 7.71 4.20
CA THR A 237 6.03 6.81 3.87
C THR A 237 6.43 5.35 3.97
N HIS A 238 7.67 4.97 3.59
CA HIS A 238 8.21 3.64 3.89
C HIS A 238 8.25 3.37 5.40
N SER A 239 8.61 4.36 6.22
CA SER A 239 8.55 4.27 7.68
C SER A 239 7.11 4.07 8.20
N TRP A 240 6.12 4.73 7.59
CA TRP A 240 4.70 4.47 7.90
C TRP A 240 4.27 3.05 7.55
N LEU A 241 4.69 2.53 6.39
CA LEU A 241 4.47 1.12 6.00
C LEU A 241 5.12 0.16 7.00
N ASN A 242 6.31 0.49 7.50
CA ASN A 242 7.03 -0.31 8.49
C ASN A 242 6.31 -0.40 9.86
N ARG A 243 5.43 0.56 10.18
CA ARG A 243 4.55 0.48 11.37
C ARG A 243 3.47 -0.60 11.26
N TYR A 244 3.20 -1.11 10.06
CA TYR A 244 2.38 -2.30 9.87
C TYR A 244 3.31 -3.51 9.92
N ARG A 245 3.49 -4.07 11.13
CA ARG A 245 4.55 -5.07 11.39
C ARG A 245 4.49 -6.28 10.47
N LYS A 246 3.31 -6.62 9.94
CA LYS A 246 3.12 -7.69 8.96
C LYS A 246 3.88 -7.48 7.64
N LEU A 247 4.26 -6.24 7.33
CA LEU A 247 4.97 -5.84 6.11
C LEU A 247 6.49 -5.68 6.30
N LEU A 248 7.01 -5.69 7.53
CA LEU A 248 8.45 -5.55 7.81
C LEU A 248 9.26 -6.72 7.23
N VAL A 249 8.72 -7.92 7.37
CA VAL A 249 9.23 -9.15 6.77
C VAL A 249 8.05 -9.82 6.09
N ARG A 250 8.22 -10.15 4.81
CA ARG A 250 7.20 -10.85 4.04
C ARG A 250 7.20 -12.33 4.40
N TYR A 251 6.26 -12.73 5.24
CA TYR A 251 5.94 -14.15 5.49
C TYR A 251 4.86 -14.72 4.58
N GLU A 252 4.18 -13.85 3.81
CA GLU A 252 3.15 -14.28 2.86
C GLU A 252 3.78 -15.00 1.67
N LYS A 253 3.35 -16.24 1.43
CA LYS A 253 3.91 -17.12 0.39
C LYS A 253 3.63 -16.61 -1.02
N TYR A 254 2.38 -16.20 -1.27
CA TYR A 254 1.88 -15.83 -2.59
C TYR A 254 1.84 -14.31 -2.79
N ALA A 255 1.91 -13.87 -4.04
CA ALA A 255 1.93 -12.46 -4.42
C ALA A 255 0.64 -11.75 -4.01
N ASP A 256 -0.52 -12.33 -4.35
CA ASP A 256 -1.85 -11.80 -4.03
C ASP A 256 -1.97 -11.41 -2.55
N SER A 257 -1.53 -12.31 -1.65
CA SER A 257 -1.64 -12.08 -0.21
C SER A 257 -0.78 -10.90 0.24
N HIS A 258 0.45 -10.81 -0.28
CA HIS A 258 1.33 -9.69 0.04
C HIS A 258 0.81 -8.37 -0.52
N GLU A 259 0.37 -8.35 -1.77
CA GLU A 259 -0.19 -7.16 -2.41
C GLU A 259 -1.46 -6.68 -1.72
N GLY A 260 -2.35 -7.59 -1.30
CA GLY A 260 -3.55 -7.20 -0.56
C GLY A 260 -3.24 -6.50 0.76
N LEU A 261 -2.17 -6.92 1.45
CA LEU A 261 -1.71 -6.25 2.68
C LEU A 261 -1.07 -4.89 2.36
N LEU A 262 -0.32 -4.75 1.26
CA LEU A 262 0.25 -3.47 0.81
C LEU A 262 -0.84 -2.47 0.43
N GLU A 263 -1.83 -2.89 -0.36
CA GLU A 263 -2.99 -2.08 -0.75
C GLU A 263 -3.77 -1.62 0.48
N LEU A 264 -4.06 -2.53 1.41
CA LEU A 264 -4.77 -2.20 2.65
C LEU A 264 -3.96 -1.21 3.51
N ALA A 265 -2.64 -1.39 3.61
CA ALA A 265 -1.79 -0.46 4.35
C ALA A 265 -1.78 0.93 3.72
N CYS A 266 -1.71 1.02 2.39
CA CYS A 266 -1.80 2.30 1.67
C CYS A 266 -3.16 2.96 1.89
N ALA A 267 -4.25 2.21 1.78
CA ALA A 267 -5.60 2.70 2.04
C ALA A 267 -5.73 3.27 3.47
N LEU A 268 -5.27 2.52 4.47
CA LEU A 268 -5.29 2.98 5.86
C LEU A 268 -4.39 4.20 6.08
N ILE A 269 -3.24 4.32 5.40
CA ILE A 269 -2.43 5.54 5.44
C ILE A 269 -3.23 6.72 4.90
N THR A 270 -3.92 6.56 3.77
CA THR A 270 -4.72 7.65 3.16
C THR A 270 -5.86 8.10 4.07
N PHE A 271 -6.64 7.17 4.63
CA PHE A 271 -7.72 7.53 5.55
C PHE A 271 -7.22 8.24 6.81
N ARG A 272 -6.01 7.95 7.33
CA ARG A 272 -5.50 8.63 8.55
C ARG A 272 -5.25 10.12 8.37
N GLN A 273 -5.22 10.58 7.13
CA GLN A 273 -4.90 11.97 6.77
C GLN A 273 -6.18 12.79 6.60
N VAL A 274 -7.33 12.12 6.59
CA VAL A 274 -8.64 12.67 6.28
C VAL A 274 -9.57 12.49 7.47
N ILE A 275 -9.46 11.35 8.16
CA ILE A 275 -10.27 10.99 9.30
C ILE A 275 -9.40 10.52 10.47
N VAL A 276 -9.96 10.65 11.65
CA VAL A 276 -9.41 10.10 12.88
C VAL A 276 -9.70 8.58 12.88
N ILE A 277 -8.80 7.77 12.31
CA ILE A 277 -8.98 6.30 12.25
C ILE A 277 -9.00 5.66 13.64
N TYR A 278 -8.30 6.26 14.60
CA TYR A 278 -8.30 5.86 16.00
C TYR A 278 -9.00 6.97 16.75
N GLY A 279 -10.15 6.70 17.35
CA GLY A 279 -10.77 7.67 18.27
C GLY A 279 -9.87 8.05 19.44
#